data_AF-A0A937AM19-F1
#
_entry.id   AF-A0A937AM19-F1
#
_cell.length_a   1.000
_cell.length_b   1.000
_cell.length_c   1.000
_cell.angle_alpha   90.00
_cell.angle_beta   90.00
_cell.angle_gamma   90.00
#
_symmetry.space_group_name_H-M   'P 1'
#
loop_
_entity.id
_entity.type
_entity.pdbx_description
1 polymer ?
#
loop_
_entity_poly.entity_id
_entity_poly.type
_entity_poly.pdbx_seq_one_letter_code
_entity_poly.pdbx_strand_id
1 'polypeptide(L)'
;LDYVYYRGSRFSAAAKNNQALVTYYNLLNDVIKDTYKGNINFRLGGELKFHTVMFRLGGAYYGSPYAEEELRANRILATGGIGYRDKGIFIDLGYAHAFNRDVQFAYRLNDKPNTFAEQRGSRGSVMLTFGFKF
;
A
#
# COMPACT_ATOMS: atom_id res chain seq x y z
N LEU A 1 3.25 -11.81 7.15
CA LEU A 1 2.58 -10.76 7.95
C LEU A 1 3.59 -9.66 8.19
N ASP A 2 3.23 -8.41 7.94
CA ASP A 2 4.11 -7.26 8.10
C ASP A 2 3.39 -6.16 8.90
N TYR A 3 4.12 -5.50 9.79
CA TYR A 3 3.59 -4.39 10.61
C TYR A 3 4.39 -3.13 10.33
N VAL A 4 3.70 -2.08 9.88
CA VAL A 4 4.32 -0.81 9.53
C VAL A 4 3.90 0.26 10.54
N TYR A 5 4.87 0.83 11.25
CA TYR A 5 4.64 1.83 12.29
C TYR A 5 4.68 3.27 11.73
N TYR A 6 3.59 3.70 11.07
CA TYR A 6 3.48 5.06 10.51
C TYR A 6 3.54 6.17 11.56
N ARG A 7 3.08 5.87 12.79
CA ARG A 7 3.16 6.79 13.94
C ARG A 7 4.61 7.15 14.31
N GLY A 8 5.59 6.38 13.84
CA GLY A 8 7.01 6.60 14.09
C GLY A 8 7.68 7.62 13.17
N SER A 9 7.03 8.05 12.08
CA SER A 9 7.60 9.04 11.16
C SER A 9 7.83 10.39 11.84
N ARG A 10 9.02 10.96 11.67
CA ARG A 10 9.41 12.23 12.30
C ARG A 10 10.17 13.13 11.33
N PHE A 11 9.87 14.43 11.40
CA PHE A 11 10.68 15.50 10.84
C PHE A 11 11.66 16.02 11.89
N SER A 12 12.84 16.44 11.43
CA SER A 12 13.86 17.08 12.26
C SER A 12 14.48 18.25 11.51
N ALA A 13 14.87 19.30 12.24
CA ALA A 13 15.56 20.44 11.66
C ALA A 13 17.03 20.09 11.39
N ALA A 14 17.52 20.38 10.18
CA ALA A 14 18.93 20.25 9.84
C ALA A 14 19.81 21.22 10.65
N ALA A 15 19.32 22.44 10.87
CA ALA A 15 19.97 23.46 11.69
C ALA A 15 19.21 23.66 13.00
N LYS A 16 19.76 23.13 14.10
CA LYS A 16 19.12 23.15 15.43
C LYS A 16 19.14 24.52 16.12
N ASN A 17 19.84 25.49 15.56
CA ASN A 17 19.89 26.87 16.05
C ASN A 17 18.65 27.69 15.66
N ASN A 18 17.86 27.25 14.67
CA ASN A 18 16.61 27.89 14.32
C ASN A 18 15.47 27.32 15.17
N GLN A 19 15.25 27.92 16.34
CA GLN A 19 14.27 27.48 17.32
C GLN A 19 12.84 27.45 16.75
N ALA A 20 12.49 28.37 15.83
CA ALA A 20 11.18 28.40 15.20
C ALA A 20 10.94 27.16 14.33
N LEU A 21 11.94 26.73 13.55
CA LEU A 21 11.86 25.50 12.75
C LEU A 21 11.79 24.24 13.62
N VAL A 22 12.56 24.19 14.71
CA VAL A 22 12.52 23.07 15.65
C VAL A 22 11.13 22.92 16.26
N THR A 23 10.53 24.02 16.74
CA THR A 23 9.19 24.02 17.31
C THR A 23 8.14 23.61 16.27
N TYR A 24 8.23 24.13 15.04
CA TYR A 24 7.32 23.76 13.96
C TYR A 24 7.35 22.27 13.63
N TYR A 25 8.55 21.66 13.52
CA TYR A 25 8.66 20.23 13.26
C TYR A 25 8.18 19.37 14.44
N ASN A 26 8.36 19.82 15.68
CA ASN A 26 7.79 19.13 16.84
C ASN A 26 6.26 19.10 16.78
N LEU A 27 5.63 20.25 16.46
CA LEU A 27 4.17 20.31 16.29
C LEU A 27 3.69 19.40 15.15
N LEU A 28 4.38 19.40 14.01
CA LEU A 28 4.08 18.46 12.92
C LEU A 28 4.23 17.00 13.34
N ASN A 29 5.25 16.67 14.12
CA ASN A 29 5.47 15.31 14.63
C ASN A 29 4.35 14.86 15.56
N ASP A 30 3.78 15.76 16.36
CA ASP A 30 2.64 15.44 17.23
C ASP A 30 1.37 15.24 16.40
N VAL A 31 1.13 16.06 15.37
CA VAL A 31 0.03 15.83 14.41
C VAL A 31 0.18 14.46 13.72
N ILE A 32 1.39 14.05 13.34
CA ILE A 32 1.64 12.72 12.76
C ILE A 32 1.32 11.60 13.76
N LYS A 33 1.68 11.79 15.05
CA LYS A 33 1.40 10.80 16.09
C LYS A 33 -0.08 10.59 16.33
N ASP A 34 -0.88 11.64 16.18
CA ASP A 34 -2.32 11.61 16.43
C ASP A 34 -3.10 11.15 15.20
N THR A 35 -2.62 11.51 14.00
CA THR A 35 -3.31 11.17 12.74
C THR A 35 -3.07 9.72 12.31
N TYR A 36 -1.88 9.17 12.57
CA TYR A 36 -1.47 7.86 12.05
C TYR A 36 -1.31 6.81 13.15
N LYS A 37 -1.74 5.58 12.85
CA LYS A 37 -1.51 4.39 13.67
C LYS A 37 -0.64 3.38 12.93
N GLY A 38 -0.17 2.37 13.66
CA GLY A 38 0.46 1.23 13.03
C GLY A 38 -0.54 0.46 12.17
N ASN A 39 -0.09 -0.01 11.01
CA ASN A 39 -0.89 -0.75 10.06
C ASN A 39 -0.38 -2.18 9.92
N ILE A 40 -1.28 -3.13 9.72
CA ILE A 40 -0.95 -4.52 9.44
C ILE A 40 -1.20 -4.80 7.96
N ASN A 41 -0.14 -5.27 7.30
CA ASN A 41 -0.20 -5.78 5.94
C ASN A 41 -0.15 -7.30 5.98
N PHE A 42 -1.21 -7.93 5.48
CA PHE A 42 -1.29 -9.39 5.38
C PHE A 42 -1.22 -9.80 3.92
N ARG A 43 -0.41 -10.82 3.62
CA ARG A 43 -0.28 -11.38 2.28
C ARG A 43 -0.29 -12.89 2.40
N LEU A 44 -1.08 -13.53 1.57
CA LEU A 44 -1.12 -14.97 1.43
C LEU A 44 -1.06 -15.34 -0.05
N GLY A 45 -0.48 -16.48 -0.36
CA GLY A 45 -0.44 -16.97 -1.72
C GLY A 45 0.06 -18.40 -1.77
N GLY A 46 -0.32 -19.08 -2.84
CA GLY A 46 0.10 -20.44 -3.14
C GLY A 46 0.55 -20.53 -4.59
N GLU A 47 1.49 -21.42 -4.82
CA GLU A 47 1.97 -21.77 -6.15
C GLU A 47 1.80 -23.28 -6.36
N LEU A 48 1.32 -23.67 -7.53
CA LEU A 48 1.15 -25.06 -7.95
C LEU A 48 1.92 -25.27 -9.24
N LYS A 49 2.79 -26.28 -9.27
CA LYS A 49 3.63 -26.59 -10.44
C LYS A 49 3.35 -28.00 -10.94
N PHE A 50 2.90 -28.10 -12.18
CA PHE A 50 2.62 -29.33 -12.90
C PHE A 50 3.59 -29.46 -14.07
N HIS A 51 4.80 -29.97 -13.79
CA HIS A 51 5.89 -30.16 -14.76
C HIS A 51 6.15 -28.90 -15.62
N THR A 52 5.44 -28.79 -16.74
CA THR A 52 5.51 -27.72 -17.73
C THR A 52 4.67 -26.50 -17.39
N VAL A 53 3.56 -26.65 -16.64
CA VAL A 53 2.63 -25.57 -16.31
C VAL A 53 2.77 -25.18 -14.84
N MET A 54 2.66 -23.88 -14.55
CA MET A 54 2.71 -23.31 -13.20
C MET A 54 1.50 -22.42 -12.99
N PHE A 55 0.88 -22.48 -11.82
CA PHE A 55 -0.20 -21.60 -11.42
C PHE A 55 0.21 -20.88 -10.14
N ARG A 56 -0.10 -19.58 -10.05
CA ARG A 56 0.05 -18.79 -8.84
C ARG A 56 -1.28 -18.14 -8.50
N LEU A 57 -1.66 -18.18 -7.24
CA LEU A 57 -2.81 -17.44 -6.73
C LEU A 57 -2.39 -16.75 -5.44
N GLY A 58 -2.76 -15.49 -5.27
CA GLY A 58 -2.39 -14.69 -4.11
C GLY A 58 -3.42 -13.64 -3.76
N GLY A 59 -3.34 -13.19 -2.52
CA GLY A 59 -4.14 -12.11 -1.98
C GLY A 59 -3.30 -11.28 -1.02
N ALA A 60 -3.47 -9.96 -1.06
CA ALA A 60 -2.89 -9.07 -0.08
C ALA A 60 -3.96 -8.12 0.46
N TYR A 61 -3.95 -7.95 1.77
CA TYR A 61 -4.75 -6.99 2.50
C TYR A 61 -3.83 -5.96 3.14
N TYR A 62 -4.09 -4.69 2.86
CA TYR A 62 -3.40 -3.56 3.46
C TYR A 62 -4.44 -2.77 4.26
N GLY A 63 -4.27 -2.69 5.58
CA GLY A 63 -5.17 -1.94 6.43
C GLY A 63 -5.00 -0.42 6.26
N SER A 64 -5.84 0.33 6.98
CA SER A 64 -5.76 1.79 7.01
C SER A 64 -4.66 2.26 7.97
N PRO A 65 -3.74 3.16 7.55
CA PRO A 65 -2.76 3.77 8.43
C PRO A 65 -3.35 4.88 9.31
N TYR A 66 -4.61 5.29 9.10
CA TYR A 66 -5.25 6.37 9.86
C TYR A 66 -5.76 5.90 11.23
N ALA A 67 -5.55 6.74 12.25
CA ALA A 67 -5.99 6.46 13.61
C ALA A 67 -7.53 6.48 13.73
N GLU A 68 -8.18 7.44 13.06
CA GLU A 68 -9.63 7.59 13.02
C GLU A 68 -10.31 6.43 12.26
N GLU A 69 -11.31 5.79 12.89
CA GLU A 69 -12.03 4.66 12.29
C GLU A 69 -12.92 5.03 11.10
N GLU A 70 -13.31 6.30 11.01
CA GLU A 70 -14.10 6.86 9.91
C GLU A 70 -13.28 6.94 8.62
N LEU A 71 -11.94 7.02 8.73
CA LEU A 71 -11.01 7.06 7.60
C LEU A 71 -10.60 5.64 7.19
N ARG A 72 -11.50 4.95 6.51
CA ARG A 72 -11.30 3.58 6.00
C ARG A 72 -10.51 3.56 4.69
N ALA A 73 -9.22 3.91 4.76
CA ALA A 73 -8.29 3.81 3.65
C ALA A 73 -7.67 2.40 3.54
N ASN A 74 -8.47 1.39 3.21
CA ASN A 74 -7.98 0.02 3.06
C ASN A 74 -7.83 -0.38 1.59
N ARG A 75 -6.82 -1.20 1.31
CA ARG A 75 -6.52 -1.72 -0.03
C ARG A 75 -6.50 -3.24 -0.01
N ILE A 76 -7.20 -3.85 -0.95
CA ILE A 76 -7.21 -5.30 -1.18
C ILE A 76 -6.64 -5.56 -2.56
N LEU A 77 -5.72 -6.51 -2.68
CA LEU A 77 -5.12 -6.92 -3.94
C LEU A 77 -5.38 -8.41 -4.13
N ALA A 78 -6.07 -8.77 -5.21
CA ALA A 78 -6.16 -10.15 -5.67
C ALA A 78 -5.18 -10.36 -6.81
N THR A 79 -4.37 -11.42 -6.75
CA THR A 79 -3.41 -11.75 -7.81
C THR A 79 -3.59 -13.18 -8.27
N GLY A 80 -3.43 -13.40 -9.57
CA GLY A 80 -3.45 -14.70 -10.20
C GLY A 80 -2.46 -14.75 -11.34
N GLY A 81 -1.92 -15.91 -11.64
CA GLY A 81 -1.02 -16.07 -12.76
C GLY A 81 -0.90 -17.50 -13.22
N ILE A 82 -0.56 -17.66 -14.48
CA ILE A 82 -0.23 -18.93 -15.11
C ILE A 82 1.12 -18.78 -15.80
N GLY A 83 1.95 -19.82 -15.72
CA GLY A 83 3.23 -19.90 -16.37
C GLY A 83 3.37 -21.20 -17.14
N TYR A 84 4.15 -21.17 -18.20
CA TYR A 84 4.55 -22.31 -19.00
C TYR A 84 6.06 -22.29 -19.14
N ARG A 85 6.71 -23.43 -18.92
CA ARG A 85 8.16 -23.58 -19.09
C ARG A 85 8.49 -24.93 -19.68
N ASP A 86 9.02 -24.94 -20.90
CA ASP A 86 9.49 -26.15 -21.58
C ASP A 86 10.75 -25.87 -22.39
N LYS A 87 11.69 -26.83 -22.42
CA LYS A 87 12.86 -26.85 -23.32
C LYS A 87 13.60 -25.49 -23.48
N GLY A 88 13.78 -24.77 -22.38
CA GLY A 88 14.48 -23.47 -22.38
C GLY A 88 13.60 -22.25 -22.68
N ILE A 89 12.34 -22.44 -23.04
CA ILE A 89 11.34 -21.37 -23.22
C ILE A 89 10.57 -21.18 -21.91
N PHE A 90 10.30 -19.92 -21.53
CA PHE A 90 9.38 -19.60 -20.44
C PHE A 90 8.42 -18.48 -20.83
N ILE A 91 7.15 -18.66 -20.47
CA ILE A 91 6.05 -17.72 -20.67
C ILE A 91 5.32 -17.59 -19.35
N ASP A 92 5.15 -16.39 -18.83
CA ASP A 92 4.42 -16.12 -17.60
C ASP A 92 3.39 -15.04 -17.86
N LEU A 93 2.12 -15.30 -17.53
CA LEU A 93 1.03 -14.33 -17.56
C LEU A 93 0.54 -14.10 -16.13
N GLY A 94 0.60 -12.86 -15.67
CA GLY A 94 0.12 -12.43 -14.37
C GLY A 94 -1.02 -11.43 -14.52
N TYR A 95 -2.02 -11.55 -13.63
CA TYR A 95 -3.08 -10.57 -13.44
C TYR A 95 -3.15 -10.16 -11.97
N ALA A 96 -3.29 -8.86 -11.74
CA ALA A 96 -3.48 -8.29 -10.42
C ALA A 96 -4.63 -7.30 -10.44
N HIS A 97 -5.55 -7.41 -9.49
CA HIS A 97 -6.67 -6.49 -9.34
C HIS A 97 -6.63 -5.86 -7.95
N ALA A 98 -6.46 -4.54 -7.91
CA ALA A 98 -6.45 -3.75 -6.69
C ALA A 98 -7.81 -3.10 -6.48
N PHE A 99 -8.38 -3.27 -5.29
CA PHE A 99 -9.53 -2.53 -4.80
C PHE A 99 -9.03 -1.55 -3.75
N ASN A 100 -9.16 -0.26 -4.01
CA ASN A 100 -8.73 0.81 -3.12
C ASN A 100 -9.96 1.56 -2.64
N ARG A 101 -9.99 1.81 -1.34
CA ARG A 101 -10.79 2.87 -0.76
C ARG A 101 -9.81 3.89 -0.24
N ASP A 102 -9.94 5.11 -0.70
CA ASP A 102 -9.16 6.24 -0.25
C ASP A 102 -10.13 7.30 0.28
N VAL A 103 -9.68 8.06 1.26
CA VAL A 103 -10.43 9.18 1.82
C VAL A 103 -9.65 10.44 1.48
N GLN A 104 -10.27 11.32 0.71
CA GLN A 104 -9.64 12.54 0.24
C GLN A 104 -10.25 13.74 0.96
N PHE A 105 -9.38 14.57 1.52
CA PHE A 105 -9.72 15.90 2.01
C PHE A 105 -9.27 16.90 0.96
N ALA A 106 -10.19 17.70 0.40
CA ALA A 106 -9.84 18.70 -0.62
C ALA A 106 -9.02 19.86 0.00
N TYR A 107 -9.37 20.24 1.23
CA TYR A 107 -8.65 21.19 2.07
C TYR A 107 -9.07 20.96 3.53
N ARG A 108 -8.19 21.30 4.48
CA ARG A 108 -8.50 21.28 5.91
C ARG A 108 -8.60 22.72 6.41
N LEU A 109 -9.75 23.08 6.94
CA LEU A 109 -10.03 24.34 7.63
C LEU A 109 -9.71 24.17 9.12
N ASN A 110 -9.15 25.20 9.75
CA ASN A 110 -8.80 25.19 11.18
C ASN A 110 -10.00 25.48 12.08
N ASP A 111 -11.06 26.02 11.49
CA ASP A 111 -12.16 26.73 12.13
C ASP A 111 -13.53 26.13 11.78
N LYS A 112 -13.57 25.06 10.97
CA LYS A 112 -14.80 24.34 10.60
C LYS A 112 -14.62 22.83 10.55
N PRO A 113 -15.70 22.04 10.73
CA PRO A 113 -15.67 20.60 10.54
C PRO A 113 -15.25 20.27 9.10
N ASN A 114 -14.21 19.44 8.96
CA ASN A 114 -13.67 19.06 7.67
C ASN A 114 -14.45 17.85 7.13
N THR A 115 -15.18 18.03 6.02
CA THR A 115 -15.90 16.95 5.35
C THR A 115 -14.96 16.18 4.43
N PHE A 116 -14.93 14.85 4.54
CA PHE A 116 -14.14 13.99 3.65
C PHE A 116 -15.00 13.44 2.51
N ALA A 117 -14.38 13.22 1.34
CA ALA A 117 -14.97 12.46 0.25
C ALA A 117 -14.38 11.04 0.25
N GLU A 118 -15.23 10.02 0.23
CA GLU A 118 -14.81 8.63 0.04
C GLU A 118 -14.62 8.38 -1.46
N GLN A 119 -13.37 8.12 -1.88
CA GLN A 119 -13.04 7.75 -3.25
C GLN A 119 -12.81 6.25 -3.33
N ARG A 120 -13.63 5.56 -4.12
CA ARG A 120 -13.46 4.14 -4.42
C ARG A 120 -12.86 3.99 -5.81
N GLY A 121 -11.72 3.31 -5.89
CA GLY A 121 -11.04 3.08 -7.16
C GLY A 121 -10.60 1.62 -7.25
N SER A 122 -10.80 1.00 -8.41
CA SER A 122 -10.21 -0.29 -8.71
C SER A 122 -9.23 -0.18 -9.87
N ARG A 123 -8.15 -0.95 -9.82
CA ARG A 123 -7.14 -1.00 -10.88
C ARG A 123 -6.77 -2.44 -11.19
N GLY A 124 -7.01 -2.85 -12.43
CA GLY A 124 -6.48 -4.10 -12.98
C GLY A 124 -5.13 -3.86 -13.67
N SER A 125 -4.21 -4.79 -13.51
CA SER A 125 -2.94 -4.83 -14.25
C SER A 125 -2.74 -6.24 -14.78
N VAL A 126 -2.46 -6.35 -16.08
CA VAL A 126 -2.08 -7.60 -16.75
C VAL A 126 -0.61 -7.45 -17.14
N MET A 127 0.19 -8.49 -16.93
CA MET A 127 1.60 -8.53 -17.31
C MET A 127 1.91 -9.85 -17.98
N LEU A 128 2.48 -9.80 -19.18
CA LEU A 128 2.98 -10.95 -19.90
C LEU A 128 4.51 -10.85 -19.97
N THR A 129 5.17 -11.94 -19.58
CA THR A 129 6.62 -12.10 -19.61
C THR A 129 6.94 -13.29 -20.48
N PHE A 130 7.96 -13.14 -21.32
CA PHE A 130 8.41 -14.15 -22.25
C PHE A 130 9.93 -14.19 -22.24
N GLY A 131 10.55 -15.37 -22.35
CA GLY A 131 11.99 -15.46 -22.55
C GLY A 131 12.50 -16.84 -22.96
N PHE A 132 13.76 -16.85 -23.38
CA PHE A 132 14.51 -18.01 -23.87
C PHE A 132 15.81 -18.17 -23.08
N LYS A 133 16.19 -19.40 -22.76
CA LYS A 133 17.47 -19.77 -22.15
C LYS A 133 18.41 -20.28 -23.26
N PHE A 134 19.52 -19.58 -23.45
CA PHE A 134 20.62 -19.94 -24.36
C PHE A 134 21.73 -20.67 -23.61
#